data_AF-A0A1M6NYI4-F1
#
_entry.id   AF-A0A1M6NYI4-F1
#
_cell.length_a   1.000
_cell.length_b   1.000
_cell.length_c   1.000
_cell.angle_alpha   90.00
_cell.angle_beta   90.00
_cell.angle_gamma   90.00
#
_symmetry.space_group_name_H-M   'P 1'
#
loop_
_entity.id
_entity.type
_entity.pdbx_description
1 polymer ?
#
loop_
_entity_poly.entity_id
_entity_poly.type
_entity_poly.pdbx_seq_one_letter_code
_entity_poly.pdbx_strand_id
1 'polypeptide(L)'
;MNNILTYKGFIGSVNFNADDHIFFGKIEGINDLVTFEGISVSELENAFHEMVNLHVEDCKREGKPVEKSYKGSFNVRISQDLHKKAAQAAAVKRITLETV
;
A
#
# COMPACT_ATOMS: atom_id res chain seq x y z
N MET A 1 6.80 8.69 -9.94
CA MET A 1 5.40 8.32 -10.24
C MET A 1 4.97 7.36 -9.13
N ASN A 2 3.84 7.62 -8.48
CA ASN A 2 3.34 6.75 -7.41
C ASN A 2 2.42 5.71 -8.02
N ASN A 3 2.79 4.43 -7.91
CA ASN A 3 1.97 3.30 -8.34
C ASN A 3 1.25 2.69 -7.13
N ILE A 4 0.61 3.56 -6.33
CA ILE A 4 0.00 3.20 -5.05
C ILE A 4 -1.45 3.70 -5.03
N LEU A 5 -2.37 2.84 -4.62
CA LEU A 5 -3.75 3.18 -4.29
C LEU A 5 -3.94 3.20 -2.77
N THR A 6 -4.85 4.05 -2.28
CA THR A 6 -5.16 4.11 -0.85
C THR A 6 -6.67 4.18 -0.63
N TYR A 7 -7.20 3.32 0.23
CA TYR A 7 -8.62 3.30 0.56
C TYR A 7 -8.84 2.76 1.98
N LYS A 8 -9.64 3.45 2.81
CA LYS A 8 -9.95 3.06 4.21
C LYS A 8 -8.73 2.81 5.13
N GLY A 9 -7.56 3.32 4.75
CA GLY A 9 -6.29 3.09 5.45
C GLY A 9 -5.55 1.84 5.01
N PHE A 10 -5.95 1.22 3.90
CA PHE A 10 -5.20 0.18 3.20
C PHE A 10 -4.40 0.79 2.05
N ILE A 11 -3.27 0.17 1.75
CA ILE A 11 -2.34 0.54 0.68
C ILE A 11 -2.38 -0.57 -0.37
N GLY A 12 -2.61 -0.23 -1.64
CA GLY A 12 -2.54 -1.17 -2.76
C GLY A 12 -1.35 -0.85 -3.65
N SER A 13 -0.49 -1.82 -3.96
CA SER A 13 0.55 -1.66 -4.97
C SER A 13 -0.01 -1.94 -6.37
N VAL A 14 0.46 -1.21 -7.39
CA VAL A 14 0.01 -1.38 -8.79
C VAL A 14 1.19 -1.71 -9.70
N ASN A 15 0.99 -2.71 -10.55
CA ASN A 15 1.93 -3.17 -11.56
C ASN A 15 1.20 -3.36 -12.89
N PHE A 16 1.95 -3.39 -13.99
CA PHE A 16 1.43 -3.64 -15.33
C PHE A 16 2.10 -4.87 -15.92
N ASN A 17 1.31 -5.79 -16.43
CA ASN A 17 1.79 -6.92 -17.23
C ASN A 17 1.65 -6.55 -18.72
N ALA A 18 2.78 -6.47 -19.42
CA ALA A 18 2.81 -6.11 -20.83
C ALA A 18 2.37 -7.24 -21.76
N ASP A 19 2.50 -8.50 -21.35
CA ASP A 19 2.09 -9.65 -22.16
C ASP A 19 0.56 -9.73 -22.20
N ASP A 20 -0.06 -9.61 -21.02
CA ASP A 20 -1.52 -9.73 -20.84
C ASP A 20 -2.26 -8.40 -20.94
N HIS A 21 -1.55 -7.28 -21.10
CA HIS A 21 -2.11 -5.92 -21.16
C HIS A 21 -3.05 -5.57 -19.99
N ILE A 22 -2.72 -6.06 -18.79
CA ILE A 22 -3.55 -5.89 -17.58
C ILE A 22 -2.77 -5.20 -16.47
N PHE A 23 -3.47 -4.37 -15.69
CA PHE A 23 -2.97 -3.88 -14.42
C PHE A 23 -3.33 -4.86 -13.31
N PHE A 24 -2.38 -5.14 -12.43
CA PHE A 24 -2.61 -5.99 -11.27
C PHE A 24 -1.96 -5.40 -10.04
N GLY A 25 -2.50 -5.76 -8.89
CA GLY A 25 -2.06 -5.22 -7.62
C GLY A 25 -2.40 -6.13 -6.46
N LYS A 26 -1.88 -5.75 -5.29
CA LYS A 26 -2.21 -6.40 -4.03
C LYS A 26 -2.29 -5.39 -2.90
N ILE A 27 -3.06 -5.73 -1.87
CA ILE A 27 -3.06 -4.97 -0.62
C ILE A 27 -1.74 -5.25 0.11
N GLU A 28 -1.05 -4.19 0.50
CA GLU A 28 0.22 -4.21 1.23
C GLU A 28 -0.01 -4.00 2.72
N GLY A 29 0.86 -4.58 3.53
CA GLY A 29 0.86 -4.36 4.99
C GLY A 29 -0.28 -5.02 5.75
N ILE A 30 -0.80 -6.12 5.19
CA ILE A 30 -1.73 -7.04 5.85
C ILE A 30 -1.13 -8.45 5.82
N ASN A 31 -1.57 -9.33 6.72
CA ASN A 31 -1.11 -10.73 6.75
C ASN A 31 -1.72 -11.59 5.63
N ASP A 32 -2.88 -11.21 5.09
CA ASP A 32 -3.56 -11.96 4.02
C ASP A 32 -3.07 -11.55 2.62
N LEU A 33 -3.10 -12.49 1.68
CA LEU A 33 -2.86 -12.17 0.26
C LEU A 33 -4.18 -11.76 -0.39
N VAL A 34 -4.35 -10.46 -0.61
CA VAL A 34 -5.52 -9.91 -1.31
C VAL A 34 -5.05 -9.21 -2.58
N THR A 35 -5.40 -9.78 -3.74
CA THR A 35 -5.03 -9.26 -5.06
C THR A 35 -6.22 -8.65 -5.78
N PHE A 36 -5.96 -7.74 -6.71
CA PHE A 36 -6.97 -7.12 -7.57
C PHE A 36 -6.35 -6.84 -8.95
N GLU A 37 -7.19 -6.75 -9.97
CA GLU A 37 -6.77 -6.52 -11.35
C GLU A 37 -7.78 -5.66 -12.11
N GLY A 38 -7.36 -5.13 -13.25
CA GLY A 38 -8.24 -4.38 -14.16
C GLY A 38 -7.54 -4.01 -15.45
N ILE A 39 -8.31 -3.87 -16.54
CA ILE A 39 -7.79 -3.48 -17.87
C ILE A 39 -7.80 -1.96 -18.07
N SER A 40 -8.40 -1.22 -17.15
CA SER A 40 -8.39 0.24 -17.10
C SER A 40 -8.08 0.74 -15.69
N VAL A 41 -7.66 2.01 -15.59
CA VAL A 41 -7.42 2.66 -14.29
C VAL A 41 -8.67 2.65 -13.42
N SER A 42 -9.84 2.98 -13.99
CA SER A 42 -11.10 3.03 -13.25
C SER A 42 -11.54 1.65 -12.74
N GLU A 43 -11.33 0.61 -13.54
CA GLU A 43 -11.62 -0.77 -13.13
C GLU A 43 -10.68 -1.22 -12.01
N LEU A 44 -9.39 -0.92 -12.14
CA LEU A 44 -8.39 -1.26 -11.13
C LEU A 44 -8.71 -0.58 -9.77
N GLU A 45 -9.10 0.68 -9.78
CA GLU A 45 -9.52 1.41 -8.58
C GLU A 45 -10.77 0.80 -7.92
N ASN A 46 -11.76 0.44 -8.74
CA ASN A 46 -12.98 -0.21 -8.26
C ASN A 46 -12.70 -1.59 -7.69
N ALA A 47 -11.90 -2.41 -8.38
CA ALA A 47 -11.48 -3.74 -7.93
C ALA A 47 -10.70 -3.65 -6.62
N PHE A 48 -9.82 -2.66 -6.47
CA PHE A 48 -9.13 -2.41 -5.21
C PHE A 48 -10.09 -2.08 -4.06
N HIS A 49 -11.06 -1.17 -4.29
CA HIS A 49 -12.06 -0.83 -3.26
C HIS A 49 -12.93 -2.02 -2.87
N GLU A 50 -13.36 -2.81 -3.85
CA GLU A 50 -14.14 -4.04 -3.64
C GLU A 50 -13.36 -5.04 -2.80
N MET A 51 -12.14 -5.36 -3.19
CA MET A 51 -11.30 -6.32 -2.48
C MET A 51 -10.95 -5.86 -1.06
N VAL A 52 -10.77 -4.56 -0.84
CA VAL A 52 -10.63 -4.00 0.53
C VAL A 52 -11.90 -4.20 1.35
N ASN A 53 -13.07 -3.95 0.78
CA ASN A 53 -14.34 -4.13 1.50
C ASN A 53 -14.57 -5.60 1.84
N LEU A 54 -14.36 -6.50 0.88
CA LEU A 54 -14.48 -7.95 1.07
C LEU A 54 -13.54 -8.44 2.16
N HIS A 55 -12.27 -8.03 2.12
CA HIS A 55 -11.30 -8.37 3.17
C HIS A 55 -11.76 -7.91 4.56
N VAL A 56 -12.28 -6.68 4.69
CA VAL A 56 -12.82 -6.17 5.96
C VAL A 56 -14.03 -6.97 6.44
N GLU A 57 -14.91 -7.39 5.52
CA GLU A 57 -16.07 -8.23 5.84
C GLU A 57 -15.66 -9.64 6.25
N ASP A 58 -14.70 -10.24 5.57
CA ASP A 58 -14.15 -11.54 5.89
C ASP A 58 -13.50 -11.56 7.28
N CYS A 59 -12.65 -10.56 7.61
CA CYS A 59 -12.09 -10.42 8.94
C CYS A 59 -13.18 -10.35 10.02
N LYS A 60 -14.24 -9.56 9.79
CA LYS A 60 -15.37 -9.46 10.74
C LYS A 60 -16.11 -10.78 10.90
N ARG A 61 -16.37 -11.50 9.80
CA ARG A 61 -17.05 -12.79 9.80
C ARG A 61 -16.26 -13.84 10.57
N GLU A 62 -14.95 -13.80 10.48
CA GLU A 62 -14.03 -14.72 11.17
C GLU A 62 -13.67 -14.30 12.60
N GLY A 63 -14.14 -13.13 13.06
CA GLY A 63 -13.77 -12.57 14.36
C GLY A 63 -12.30 -12.17 14.46
N LYS A 64 -11.63 -11.96 13.32
CA LYS A 64 -10.23 -11.50 13.25
C LYS A 64 -10.16 -9.97 13.30
N PRO A 65 -9.09 -9.40 13.90
CA PRO A 65 -8.86 -7.97 13.83
C PRO A 65 -8.61 -7.54 12.38
N VAL A 66 -9.22 -6.42 11.97
CA VAL A 66 -8.92 -5.80 10.66
C VAL A 66 -7.55 -5.14 10.76
N GLU A 67 -6.53 -5.81 10.24
CA GLU A 67 -5.19 -5.25 10.14
C GLU A 67 -5.15 -4.22 9.02
N LYS A 68 -5.05 -2.95 9.37
CA LYS A 68 -4.80 -1.89 8.39
C LYS A 68 -3.30 -1.81 8.13
N SER A 69 -2.92 -1.44 6.92
CA SER A 69 -1.52 -1.25 6.52
C SER A 69 -0.76 -0.38 7.53
N TYR A 70 0.28 -0.98 8.14
CA TYR A 70 1.28 -0.40 9.05
C TYR A 70 0.91 0.93 9.74
N LYS A 71 0.39 0.87 10.98
CA LYS A 71 0.07 2.06 11.80
C LYS A 71 0.97 2.26 13.03
N GLY A 72 2.10 1.57 13.10
CA GLY A 72 3.08 1.71 14.17
C GLY A 72 4.17 2.74 13.84
N SER A 73 4.84 3.27 14.87
CA SER A 73 6.05 4.08 14.70
C SER A 73 7.28 3.18 14.60
N PHE A 74 8.18 3.49 13.66
CA PHE A 74 9.48 2.83 13.54
C PHE A 74 10.59 3.79 13.97
N ASN A 75 10.83 3.84 15.28
CA ASN A 75 11.81 4.74 15.88
C ASN A 75 13.17 4.06 16.00
N VAL A 76 14.13 4.44 15.16
CA VAL A 76 15.51 3.91 15.20
C VAL A 76 16.55 5.04 15.20
N ARG A 77 17.64 4.84 15.95
CA ARG A 77 18.78 5.77 15.92
C ARG A 77 19.72 5.39 14.79
N ILE A 78 19.88 6.30 13.84
CA ILE A 78 20.79 6.16 12.70
C ILE A 78 21.91 7.20 12.76
N SER A 79 22.97 7.02 11.98
CA SER A 79 24.05 8.02 11.89
C SER A 79 23.54 9.31 11.24
N GLN A 80 24.18 10.43 11.57
CA GLN A 80 23.85 11.74 10.98
C GLN A 80 23.97 11.73 9.45
N ASP A 81 24.96 11.02 8.90
CA ASP A 81 25.13 10.88 7.45
C ASP A 81 23.98 10.10 6.80
N LEU A 82 23.55 9.00 7.42
CA LEU A 82 22.42 8.21 6.91
C LEU A 82 21.11 9.01 7.00
N HIS A 83 20.89 9.73 8.10
CA HIS A 83 19.74 10.62 8.25
C HIS A 83 19.69 11.68 7.15
N LYS A 84 20.83 12.34 6.86
CA LYS A 84 20.93 13.32 5.77
C LYS A 84 20.55 12.73 4.41
N LYS A 85 21.09 11.55 4.09
CA LYS A 85 20.79 10.85 2.83
C LYS A 85 19.30 10.49 2.72
N ALA A 86 18.70 10.00 3.80
CA ALA A 86 17.28 9.66 3.84
C ALA A 86 16.39 10.91 3.63
N ALA A 87 16.68 12.01 4.32
CA ALA A 87 15.93 13.25 4.19
C ALA A 87 16.01 13.84 2.78
N GLN A 88 17.19 13.80 2.15
CA GLN A 88 17.36 14.24 0.76
C GLN A 88 16.57 13.37 -0.23
N ALA A 89 16.62 12.05 -0.06
CA ALA A 89 15.88 11.12 -0.91
C ALA A 89 14.36 11.32 -0.77
N ALA A 90 13.87 11.53 0.45
CA ALA A 90 12.47 11.82 0.73
C ALA A 90 11.99 13.10 0.03
N ALA A 91 12.78 14.18 0.12
CA ALA A 91 12.49 15.44 -0.56
C ALA A 91 12.43 15.30 -2.09
N VAL A 92 13.39 14.60 -2.69
CA VAL A 92 13.41 14.33 -4.15
C VAL A 92 12.18 13.53 -4.58
N LYS A 93 11.79 12.54 -3.78
CA LYS A 93 10.62 11.69 -4.05
C LYS A 93 9.29 12.33 -3.67
N ARG A 94 9.31 13.51 -3.03
CA ARG A 94 8.13 14.19 -2.46
C ARG A 94 7.33 13.28 -1.51
N ILE A 95 8.05 12.53 -0.68
CA ILE A 95 7.48 11.71 0.40
C ILE A 95 7.95 12.23 1.75
N THR A 96 7.17 11.97 2.80
CA THR A 96 7.51 12.37 4.16
C THR A 96 8.53 11.41 4.76
N LEU A 97 9.55 11.95 5.42
CA LEU A 97 10.38 11.21 6.37
C LEU A 97 9.94 11.64 7.77
N GLU A 98 9.30 10.74 8.51
CA GLU A 98 8.94 10.99 9.90
C GLU A 98 10.17 10.80 10.79
N THR A 99 10.54 11.84 11.52
CA THR A 99 11.63 11.86 12.48
C THR A 99 11.05 12.21 13.84
N VAL A 100 11.29 11.36 14.84
CA VAL A 100 10.98 11.64 16.26
C VAL A 100 12.05 12.49 16.92
#